data_AF-A0A6N6TD34-F1
#
_entry.id   AF-A0A6N6TD34-F1
#
_cell.length_a   1.000
_cell.length_b   1.000
_cell.length_c   1.000
_cell.angle_alpha   90.00
_cell.angle_beta   90.00
_cell.angle_gamma   90.00
#
_symmetry.space_group_name_H-M   'P 1'
#
loop_
_entity.id
_entity.type
_entity.pdbx_description
1 polymer ?
#
loop_
_entity_poly.entity_id
_entity_poly.type
_entity_poly.pdbx_seq_one_letter_code
_entity_poly.pdbx_strand_id
1 'polypeptide(L)'
;MACDQVLRGFQRNQAEPLRVLDRPDLPIHNNRGETDLRDRVKKRRISAGARSEVGRQCRDTFASLEKTCRKQGVSFWAYLEDRVAGLNVIPSLSRPVAGWVRRRPGTCSNAGCG
;
A
#
# COMPACT_ATOMS: atom_id res chain seq x y z
N MET A 1 9.29 15.95 -33.48
CA MET A 1 8.41 14.78 -33.56
C MET A 1 7.89 14.29 -32.21
N ALA A 2 8.73 13.94 -31.21
CA ALA A 2 8.22 13.49 -29.89
C ALA A 2 7.58 14.63 -29.06
N CYS A 3 8.16 15.84 -29.09
CA CYS A 3 7.63 17.01 -28.37
C CYS A 3 6.24 17.42 -28.87
N ASP A 4 6.02 17.36 -30.18
CA ASP A 4 4.75 17.73 -30.82
C ASP A 4 3.60 16.80 -30.42
N GLN A 5 3.87 15.54 -30.10
CA GLN A 5 2.85 14.60 -29.64
C GLN A 5 2.43 14.87 -28.19
N VAL A 6 3.39 15.22 -27.32
CA VAL A 6 3.10 15.56 -25.92
C VAL A 6 2.26 16.84 -25.85
N LEU A 7 2.63 17.88 -26.61
CA LEU A 7 1.88 19.13 -26.71
C LEU A 7 0.45 18.91 -27.21
N ARG A 8 0.27 18.09 -28.26
CA ARG A 8 -1.07 17.72 -28.76
C ARG A 8 -1.91 16.98 -27.72
N GLY A 9 -1.30 16.10 -26.93
CA GLY A 9 -1.98 15.44 -25.81
C GLY A 9 -2.42 16.45 -24.73
N PHE A 10 -1.55 17.40 -24.38
CA PHE A 10 -1.86 18.43 -23.39
C PHE A 10 -3.01 19.33 -23.85
N GLN A 11 -3.02 19.74 -25.12
CA GLN A 11 -4.11 20.53 -25.72
C GLN A 11 -5.44 19.78 -25.71
N ARG A 12 -5.44 18.49 -26.04
CA ARG A 12 -6.66 17.64 -26.02
C ARG A 12 -7.23 17.44 -24.61
N ASN A 13 -6.36 17.43 -23.60
CA ASN A 13 -6.72 17.14 -22.22
C ASN A 13 -6.68 18.38 -21.32
N GLN A 14 -6.68 19.60 -21.88
CA GLN A 14 -6.46 20.86 -21.15
C GLN A 14 -7.39 21.06 -19.95
N ALA A 15 -8.63 20.55 -20.03
CA ALA A 15 -9.58 20.64 -18.94
C ALA A 15 -9.12 19.90 -17.67
N GLU A 16 -8.38 18.79 -17.80
CA GLU A 16 -7.97 17.95 -16.66
C GLU A 16 -6.90 18.62 -15.77
N PRO A 17 -5.78 19.16 -16.29
CA PRO A 17 -4.82 19.92 -15.49
C PRO A 17 -5.40 21.19 -14.86
N LEU A 18 -6.38 21.84 -15.51
CA LEU A 18 -6.97 23.10 -15.03
C LEU A 18 -7.95 22.92 -13.88
N ARG A 19 -8.39 21.68 -13.58
CA ARG A 19 -9.22 21.36 -12.40
C ARG A 19 -8.60 21.82 -11.07
N VAL A 20 -7.28 22.04 -11.03
CA VAL A 20 -6.60 22.54 -9.83
C VAL A 20 -7.02 23.97 -9.47
N LEU A 21 -7.50 24.75 -10.43
CA LEU A 21 -8.03 26.10 -10.18
C LEU A 21 -9.35 26.05 -9.39
N ASP A 22 -10.14 25.00 -9.58
CA ASP A 22 -11.41 24.78 -8.84
C ASP A 22 -11.18 24.20 -7.43
N ARG A 23 -10.01 23.58 -7.19
CA ARG A 23 -9.65 22.88 -5.95
C ARG A 23 -8.21 23.20 -5.52
N PRO A 24 -7.96 24.42 -5.03
CA PRO A 24 -6.62 24.86 -4.64
C PRO A 24 -6.08 24.13 -3.39
N ASP A 25 -6.95 23.45 -2.64
CA ASP A 25 -6.58 22.61 -1.49
C ASP A 25 -5.86 21.31 -1.89
N LEU A 26 -6.01 20.87 -3.14
CA LEU A 26 -5.37 19.67 -3.64
C LEU A 26 -3.98 19.97 -4.22
N PRO A 27 -2.98 19.11 -3.98
CA PRO A 27 -1.66 19.29 -4.57
C PRO A 27 -1.71 19.21 -6.11
N ILE A 28 -0.99 20.12 -6.78
CA ILE A 28 -0.80 20.13 -8.24
C ILE A 28 -0.09 18.87 -8.78
N HIS A 29 0.55 18.11 -7.90
CA HIS A 29 1.36 16.95 -8.25
C HIS A 29 0.74 15.64 -7.75
N ASN A 30 0.97 14.56 -8.48
CA ASN A 30 0.50 13.20 -8.15
C ASN A 30 1.53 12.37 -7.35
N ASN A 31 2.60 12.98 -6.82
CA ASN A 31 3.74 12.31 -6.19
C ASN A 31 3.37 11.19 -5.20
N ARG A 32 2.34 11.40 -4.36
CA ARG A 32 1.85 10.39 -3.42
C ARG A 32 1.29 9.16 -4.13
N GLY A 33 0.51 9.35 -5.19
CA GLY A 33 -0.04 8.26 -6.00
C GLY A 33 1.05 7.50 -6.74
N GLU A 34 2.01 8.21 -7.34
CA GLU A 34 3.14 7.57 -8.02
C GLU A 34 3.98 6.73 -7.06
N THR A 35 4.24 7.26 -5.86
CA THR A 35 4.96 6.54 -4.81
C THR A 35 4.23 5.26 -4.40
N ASP A 36 2.91 5.35 -4.17
CA ASP A 36 2.08 4.20 -3.83
C ASP A 36 2.08 3.13 -4.95
N LEU A 37 2.14 3.52 -6.23
CA LEU A 37 2.19 2.59 -7.35
C LEU A 37 3.60 2.01 -7.61
N ARG A 38 4.65 2.76 -7.27
CA ARG A 38 6.04 2.44 -7.60
C ARG A 38 6.47 1.07 -7.11
N ASP A 39 6.08 0.69 -5.90
CA ASP A 39 6.43 -0.62 -5.33
C ASP A 39 5.83 -1.79 -6.12
N ARG A 40 4.58 -1.64 -6.61
CA ARG A 40 3.94 -2.64 -7.47
C ARG A 40 4.69 -2.78 -8.79
N VAL A 41 5.05 -1.66 -9.41
CA VAL A 41 5.78 -1.63 -10.69
C VAL A 41 7.17 -2.24 -10.54
N LYS A 42 7.93 -1.86 -9.51
CA LYS A 42 9.24 -2.45 -9.19
C LYS A 42 9.14 -3.95 -9.01
N LYS A 43 8.20 -4.41 -8.18
CA LYS A 43 8.06 -5.83 -7.89
C LYS A 43 7.56 -6.61 -9.11
N ARG A 44 6.73 -6.01 -9.99
CA ARG A 44 6.35 -6.62 -11.27
C ARG A 44 7.55 -6.77 -12.20
N ARG A 45 8.40 -5.74 -12.28
CA ARG A 45 9.60 -5.76 -13.12
C ARG A 45 10.57 -6.87 -12.69
N ILE A 46 10.75 -7.06 -11.39
CA ILE A 46 11.62 -8.11 -10.84
C ILE A 46 10.99 -9.49 -10.99
N SER A 47 9.70 -9.65 -10.69
CA SER A 47 9.05 -10.96 -10.68
C SER A 47 8.44 -11.40 -12.02
N ALA A 48 8.64 -10.62 -13.10
CA ALA A 48 7.97 -10.78 -14.39
C ALA A 48 6.43 -10.84 -14.32
N GLY A 49 5.83 -10.27 -13.27
CA GLY A 49 4.38 -10.33 -13.02
C GLY A 49 3.87 -11.69 -12.51
N ALA A 50 2.54 -11.84 -12.44
CA ALA A 50 1.88 -13.09 -12.08
C ALA A 50 1.46 -13.84 -13.34
N ARG A 51 1.66 -15.16 -13.36
CA ARG A 51 1.31 -16.03 -14.50
C ARG A 51 -0.16 -16.45 -14.54
N SER A 52 -0.87 -16.30 -13.42
CA SER A 52 -2.30 -16.62 -13.29
C SER A 52 -3.07 -15.45 -12.68
N GLU A 53 -4.37 -15.39 -12.96
CA GLU A 53 -5.26 -14.38 -12.39
C GLU A 53 -5.38 -14.55 -10.87
N VAL A 54 -5.51 -15.79 -10.38
CA VAL A 54 -5.54 -16.08 -8.94
C VAL A 54 -4.26 -15.60 -8.25
N GLY A 55 -3.08 -15.87 -8.83
CA GLY A 55 -1.81 -15.40 -8.27
C GLY A 55 -1.67 -13.88 -8.27
N ARG A 56 -2.25 -13.21 -9.28
CA ARG A 56 -2.33 -11.74 -9.33
C ARG A 56 -3.21 -11.20 -8.20
N GLN A 57 -4.40 -11.78 -8.03
CA GLN A 57 -5.35 -11.39 -6.99
C GLN A 57 -4.76 -11.59 -5.60
N CYS A 58 -4.19 -12.77 -5.30
CA CYS A 58 -3.53 -13.02 -4.01
C CYS A 58 -2.43 -12.00 -3.73
N ARG A 59 -1.60 -11.69 -4.73
CA ARG A 59 -0.54 -10.70 -4.55
C ARG A 59 -1.07 -9.30 -4.30
N ASP A 60 -2.09 -8.88 -5.04
CA ASP A 60 -2.67 -7.55 -4.92
C ASP A 60 -3.42 -7.40 -3.58
N THR A 61 -4.09 -8.45 -3.09
CA THR A 61 -4.73 -8.46 -1.76
C THR A 61 -3.72 -8.43 -0.62
N PHE A 62 -2.67 -9.27 -0.66
CA PHE A 62 -1.63 -9.23 0.38
C PHE A 62 -0.86 -7.90 0.38
N ALA A 63 -0.59 -7.32 -0.80
CA ALA A 63 0.06 -6.02 -0.90
C ALA A 63 -0.82 -4.87 -0.38
N SER A 64 -2.13 -4.92 -0.58
CA SER A 64 -3.05 -3.91 -0.03
C SER A 64 -3.16 -4.02 1.49
N LEU A 65 -3.19 -5.25 2.04
CA LEU A 65 -3.14 -5.51 3.48
C LEU A 65 -1.85 -4.98 4.11
N GLU A 66 -0.68 -5.34 3.56
CA GLU A 66 0.62 -4.89 4.06
C GLU A 66 0.72 -3.35 4.11
N LYS A 67 0.29 -2.70 3.03
CA LYS A 67 0.30 -1.23 2.94
C LYS A 67 -0.63 -0.60 3.98
N THR A 68 -1.80 -1.17 4.20
CA THR A 68 -2.76 -0.64 5.18
C THR A 68 -2.24 -0.80 6.60
N CYS A 69 -1.66 -1.96 6.93
CA CYS A 69 -0.98 -2.18 8.20
C CYS A 69 0.15 -1.16 8.41
N ARG A 70 0.98 -0.92 7.39
CA ARG A 70 2.06 0.09 7.47
C ARG A 70 1.52 1.51 7.67
N LYS A 71 0.44 1.89 6.96
CA LYS A 71 -0.21 3.21 7.12
C LYS A 71 -0.79 3.41 8.52
N GLN A 72 -1.22 2.35 9.19
CA GLN A 72 -1.76 2.39 10.55
C GLN A 72 -0.73 2.09 11.65
N GLY A 73 0.53 1.81 11.31
CA GLY A 73 1.59 1.51 12.29
C GLY A 73 1.51 0.10 12.90
N VAL A 74 0.72 -0.81 12.32
CA VAL A 74 0.56 -2.20 12.77
C VAL A 74 1.53 -3.12 12.03
N SER A 75 2.09 -4.12 12.71
CA SER A 75 2.89 -5.17 12.08
C SER A 75 1.99 -6.06 11.21
N PHE A 76 2.32 -6.18 9.91
CA PHE A 76 1.59 -7.06 8.99
C PHE A 76 1.51 -8.51 9.48
N TRP A 77 2.61 -9.05 10.00
CA TRP A 77 2.65 -10.42 10.51
C TRP A 77 1.80 -10.62 11.76
N ALA A 78 1.82 -9.66 12.69
CA ALA A 78 0.98 -9.73 13.89
C ALA A 78 -0.51 -9.68 13.52
N TYR A 79 -0.86 -8.87 12.51
CA TYR A 79 -2.22 -8.82 11.97
C TYR A 79 -2.62 -10.14 11.30
N LEU A 80 -1.73 -10.75 10.52
CA LEU A 80 -2.02 -12.01 9.86
C LEU A 80 -2.20 -13.15 10.88
N GLU A 81 -1.33 -13.22 11.89
CA GLU A 81 -1.41 -14.20 12.97
C GLU A 81 -2.69 -14.05 13.78
N ASP A 82 -3.07 -12.82 14.16
CA ASP A 82 -4.33 -12.53 14.85
C ASP A 82 -5.57 -13.02 14.08
N ARG A 83 -5.55 -12.89 12.75
CA ARG A 83 -6.64 -13.34 11.86
C ARG A 83 -6.66 -14.84 11.64
N VAL A 84 -5.50 -15.47 11.48
CA VAL A 84 -5.41 -16.93 11.28
C VAL A 84 -5.72 -17.68 12.57
N ALA A 85 -5.27 -17.17 13.72
CA ALA A 85 -5.54 -17.74 15.04
C ALA A 85 -6.94 -17.40 15.58
N GLY A 86 -7.71 -16.54 14.89
CA GLY A 86 -9.07 -16.17 15.29
C GLY A 86 -9.17 -15.33 16.57
N LEU A 87 -8.05 -14.73 17.02
CA LEU A 87 -7.98 -13.98 18.27
C LEU A 87 -8.73 -12.63 18.16
N ASN A 88 -8.72 -12.01 16.98
CA ASN A 88 -9.41 -10.75 16.67
C ASN A 88 -9.10 -9.60 17.66
N VAL A 89 -7.90 -9.58 18.23
CA VAL A 89 -7.43 -8.55 19.17
C VAL A 89 -7.07 -7.27 18.41
N ILE A 90 -6.57 -7.40 17.18
CA ILE A 90 -6.33 -6.23 16.33
C ILE A 90 -7.65 -5.85 15.65
N PRO A 91 -8.12 -4.60 15.79
CA PRO A 91 -9.33 -4.16 15.12
C PRO A 91 -9.21 -4.32 13.59
N SER A 92 -10.37 -4.39 12.92
CA SER A 92 -10.40 -4.42 11.45
C SER A 92 -9.64 -3.22 10.88
N LEU A 93 -8.82 -3.46 9.84
CA LEU A 93 -8.09 -2.42 9.12
C LEU A 93 -9.00 -1.38 8.46
N SER A 94 -10.31 -1.66 8.33
CA SER A 94 -11.30 -0.67 7.89
C SER A 94 -11.45 0.49 8.88
N ARG A 95 -11.11 0.27 10.16
CA ARG A 95 -11.10 1.30 11.21
C ARG A 95 -9.65 1.71 11.50
N PRO A 96 -9.37 3.01 11.74
CA PRO A 96 -8.06 3.44 12.22
C PRO A 96 -7.74 2.82 13.58
N VAL A 97 -6.65 2.06 13.66
CA VAL A 97 -6.12 1.48 14.88
C VAL A 97 -5.14 2.47 15.52
N ALA A 98 -5.63 3.60 16.01
CA ALA A 98 -4.81 4.53 16.78
C ALA A 98 -4.48 3.92 18.15
N GLY A 99 -3.20 3.67 18.44
CA GLY A 99 -2.74 3.25 19.77
C GLY A 99 -2.40 1.77 19.95
N TRP A 100 -2.28 0.97 18.88
CA TRP A 100 -1.72 -0.39 19.00
C TRP A 100 -0.20 -0.32 19.28
N VAL A 101 0.15 -0.16 20.55
CA VAL A 101 1.53 -0.26 21.04
C VAL A 101 1.93 -1.73 21.04
N ARG A 102 3.08 -2.05 20.43
CA ARG A 102 3.70 -3.38 20.48
C ARG A 102 3.73 -3.91 21.92
N ARG A 103 2.84 -4.85 22.25
CA ARG A 103 3.23 -5.94 23.14
C ARG A 103 3.76 -7.03 22.23
N ARG A 104 5.09 -7.12 22.07
CA ARG A 104 5.68 -8.33 21.48
C ARG A 104 5.25 -9.49 22.40
N PRO A 105 4.59 -10.55 21.90
CA PRO A 105 4.60 -11.82 22.61
C PRO A 105 6.07 -12.20 22.78
N GLY A 106 6.45 -12.56 24.01
CA GLY A 106 7.84 -12.74 24.41
C GLY A 106 8.62 -13.57 23.41
N THR A 107 9.77 -13.06 22.98
CA THR A 107 10.86 -13.93 22.57
C THR A 107 11.17 -14.79 23.77
N CYS A 108 10.90 -16.09 23.70
CA CYS A 108 11.41 -17.06 24.64
C CYS A 108 12.94 -16.99 24.56
N SER A 109 13.56 -16.16 25.40
CA SER A 109 14.99 -16.26 25.66
C SER A 109 15.17 -17.60 26.34
N ASN A 110 15.77 -18.56 25.62
CA ASN A 110 16.34 -19.74 26.22
C ASN A 110 17.48 -19.26 27.12
N ALA A 111 17.16 -18.93 28.36
CA ALA A 111 18.09 -18.57 29.41
C ALA A 111 17.69 -19.37 30.65
N GLY A 112 18.40 -20.47 30.86
CA GLY A 112 18.55 -21.14 32.15
C GLY A 112 17.30 -21.81 32.71
N CYS A 113 17.12 -23.09 32.37
CA CYS A 113 16.47 -24.05 33.27
C CYS A 113 17.46 -25.21 33.50
N GLY A 114 17.87 -25.39 34.75
CA GLY A 114 18.30 -26.67 35.34
C GLY A 114 19.54 -27.33 34.78
#